data_AF-A0A0B3AIN6-F1
#
_entry.id   AF-A0A0B3AIN6-F1
#
_cell.length_a   1.000
_cell.length_b   1.000
_cell.length_c   1.000
_cell.angle_alpha   90.00
_cell.angle_beta   90.00
_cell.angle_gamma   90.00
#
_symmetry.space_group_name_H-M   'P 1'
#
loop_
_entity.id
_entity.type
_entity.pdbx_description
1 polymer ?
#
loop_
_entity_poly.entity_id
_entity_poly.type
_entity_poly.pdbx_seq_one_letter_code
_entity_poly.pdbx_strand_id
1 'polypeptide(L)' 'MEKAIVYCPRQKIFFKNLFVERYIVPAEEFLLSRKSKLEVNILEVVGEKALVLLPKRMAKGELNTILIDMNYIK' A
#
# COMPACT_ATOMS: atom_id res chain seq x y z
N MET A 1 -14.58 -7.76 9.42
CA MET A 1 -13.64 -7.03 8.55
C MET A 1 -12.63 -8.03 8.05
N GLU A 2 -12.48 -8.11 6.73
CA GLU A 2 -11.56 -9.04 6.08
C GLU A 2 -10.15 -8.43 6.04
N LYS A 3 -9.14 -9.26 6.31
CA LYS A 3 -7.73 -8.87 6.29
C LYS A 3 -7.09 -9.46 5.05
N ALA A 4 -6.24 -8.70 4.38
CA ALA A 4 -5.50 -9.18 3.23
C ALA A 4 -4.07 -8.67 3.22
N ILE A 5 -3.22 -9.32 2.45
CA ILE A 5 -1.83 -8.94 2.30
C ILE A 5 -1.68 -8.14 1.00
N VAL A 6 -1.31 -6.86 1.14
CA VAL A 6 -0.95 -6.01 0.01
C VAL A 6 0.55 -6.10 -0.27
N TYR A 7 0.90 -6.44 -1.50
CA TYR A 7 2.25 -6.28 -2.04
C TYR A 7 2.49 -4.81 -2.36
N CYS A 8 3.45 -4.22 -1.67
CA CYS A 8 3.74 -2.79 -1.75
C CYS A 8 5.23 -2.54 -2.06
N PRO A 9 5.54 -1.56 -2.92
CA PRO A 9 6.91 -1.11 -3.12
C PRO A 9 7.41 -0.34 -1.90
N ARG A 10 8.73 -0.22 -1.81
CA ARG A 10 9.39 0.70 -0.88
C ARG A 10 10.08 1.80 -1.64
N GLN A 11 9.96 3.02 -1.15
CA GLN A 11 10.66 4.19 -1.66
C GLN A 11 11.63 4.69 -0.60
N LYS A 12 12.86 4.98 -1.02
CA LYS A 12 13.82 5.70 -0.18
C LYS A 12 13.62 7.20 -0.38
N ILE A 13 13.52 7.94 0.71
CA ILE A 13 13.22 9.38 0.73
C ILE A 13 14.29 10.04 1.59
N PHE A 14 14.86 11.14 1.10
CA PHE A 14 15.73 12.00 1.89
C PHE A 14 14.88 13.02 2.63
N PHE A 15 14.88 12.97 3.96
CA PHE A 15 14.07 13.86 4.80
C PHE A 15 14.91 14.38 5.97
N LYS A 16 15.06 15.70 6.08
CA LYS A 16 15.83 16.37 7.16
C LYS A 16 17.21 15.74 7.38
N ASN A 17 17.98 15.56 6.32
CA ASN A 17 19.31 14.93 6.31
C ASN A 17 19.34 13.44 6.70
N LEU A 18 18.20 12.75 6.73
CA LEU A 18 18.09 11.31 6.96
C LEU A 18 17.60 10.58 5.71
N PHE A 19 18.23 9.44 5.40
CA PHE A 19 17.74 8.50 4.40
C PHE A 19 16.72 7.56 5.07
N VAL A 20 15.45 7.66 4.67
CA VAL A 20 14.36 6.89 5.27
C VAL A 20 13.70 6.03 4.20
N GLU A 21 13.45 4.76 4.50
CA GLU A 21 12.67 3.86 3.64
C GLU A 21 11.20 3.85 4.08
N ARG A 22 10.27 4.01 3.13
CA ARG A 22 8.82 4.00 3.41
C ARG A 22 8.07 3.10 2.43
N TYR A 23 6.98 2.52 2.93
CA TYR A 23 6.02 1.81 2.10
C TYR A 23 5.22 2.80 1.28
N ILE A 24 5.00 2.48 0.00
CA ILE A 24 4.19 3.28 -0.91
C ILE A 24 3.05 2.44 -1.49
N VAL A 25 2.04 3.12 -2.01
CA VAL A 25 0.88 2.47 -2.64
C VAL A 25 1.35 1.81 -3.94
N PRO A 26 1.01 0.53 -4.17
CA PRO A 26 1.31 -0.09 -5.45
C PRO A 26 0.59 0.67 -6.56
N ALA A 27 1.32 0.97 -7.61
CA ALA A 27 0.83 1.49 -8.88
C ALA A 27 1.39 0.62 -10.00
N GLU A 28 0.81 0.69 -11.19
CA GLU A 28 1.20 -0.13 -12.36
C GLU A 28 2.71 -0.03 -12.65
N GLU A 29 3.29 1.16 -12.47
CA GLU A 29 4.72 1.43 -12.62
C GLU A 29 5.63 0.57 -11.73
N PHE A 30 5.09 -0.02 -10.66
CA PHE A 30 5.84 -0.79 -9.65
C PHE A 30 5.51 -2.29 -9.63
N LEU A 31 4.82 -2.83 -10.65
CA LEU A 31 4.39 -4.24 -10.74
C LEU A 31 5.50 -5.27 -10.40
N LEU A 32 6.75 -4.95 -10.71
CA LEU A 32 7.91 -5.82 -10.51
C LEU A 32 8.44 -5.84 -9.05
N SER A 33 7.98 -4.93 -8.19
CA SER A 33 8.47 -4.78 -6.82
C SER A 33 7.52 -5.39 -5.79
N ARG A 34 7.23 -6.69 -5.91
CA ARG A 34 6.47 -7.47 -4.91
C ARG A 34 7.31 -7.86 -3.68
N LYS A 35 8.35 -7.07 -3.36
CA LYS A 35 9.32 -7.44 -2.32
C LYS A 35 8.80 -7.25 -0.90
N SER A 36 7.85 -6.34 -0.70
CA SER A 36 7.33 -6.03 0.64
C SER A 36 5.84 -6.30 0.74
N LYS A 37 5.42 -6.70 1.94
CA LYS A 37 4.06 -7.12 2.27
C LYS A 37 3.58 -6.31 3.46
N LEU A 38 2.34 -5.85 3.39
CA LEU A 38 1.64 -5.22 4.50
C LEU A 38 0.26 -5.85 4.66
N GLU A 39 -0.11 -6.14 5.90
CA GLU A 39 -1.49 -6.49 6.24
C GLU A 39 -2.34 -5.21 6.19
N VAL A 40 -3.46 -5.28 5.48
CA VAL A 40 -4.45 -4.21 5.38
C VAL A 40 -5.84 -4.77 5.67
N ASN A 41 -6.76 -3.90 6.07
CA ASN A 41 -8.17 -4.26 6.16
C ASN A 41 -8.84 -3.91 4.84
N ILE A 42 -9.57 -4.85 4.25
CA ILE A 42 -10.45 -4.60 3.11
C ILE A 42 -11.77 -4.05 3.68
N LEU A 43 -12.18 -2.90 3.15
CA LEU A 43 -13.46 -2.25 3.46
C LEU A 43 -14.53 -2.67 2.47
N GLU A 44 -14.20 -2.69 1.18
CA GLU A 44 -15.11 -3.02 0.09
C GLU A 44 -14.33 -3.50 -1.14
N VAL A 45 -14.97 -4.30 -2.01
CA VAL A 45 -14.42 -4.70 -3.31
C VAL A 45 -15.30 -4.11 -4.41
N VAL A 46 -14.71 -3.36 -5.33
CA VAL A 46 -15.37 -2.69 -6.44
C VAL A 46 -14.73 -3.15 -7.75
N GLY A 47 -15.35 -4.14 -8.39
CA GLY A 47 -14.82 -4.78 -9.60
C GLY A 47 -13.49 -5.47 -9.34
N GLU A 48 -12.44 -5.05 -10.06
CA GLU A 48 -11.08 -5.60 -9.94
C GLU A 48 -10.22 -4.89 -8.87
N LYS A 49 -10.82 -4.00 -8.06
CA LYS A 49 -10.12 -3.22 -7.04
C LYS A 49 -10.75 -3.43 -5.66
N ALA A 50 -9.93 -3.37 -4.62
CA ALA A 50 -10.39 -3.33 -3.24
C ALA A 50 -10.13 -1.96 -2.62
N LEU A 51 -11.14 -1.41 -1.95
CA LEU A 51 -10.99 -0.30 -1.03
C LEU A 51 -10.37 -0.83 0.26
N VAL A 52 -9.16 -0.38 0.57
CA VAL A 52 -8.41 -0.83 1.75
C VAL A 52 -8.14 0.30 2.71
N LEU A 53 -8.09 -0.03 4.00
CA LEU A 53 -7.58 0.85 5.04
C LEU A 53 -6.05 0.79 5.06
N LEU A 54 -5.40 1.94 4.82
CA LEU A 54 -3.96 2.07 4.81
C LEU A 54 -3.38 1.97 6.23
N PRO A 55 -2.34 1.13 6.44
CA PRO A 55 -1.64 1.10 7.71
C PRO A 55 -0.87 2.41 7.92
N LYS A 56 -0.68 2.81 9.18
CA LYS A 56 0.03 4.05 9.57
C LYS A 56 1.43 4.20 8.95
N ARG A 57 2.07 3.09 8.60
CA ARG A 57 3.39 3.06 7.95
C ARG A 57 3.38 3.56 6.49
N MET A 58 2.19 3.72 5.93
CA MET A 58 1.94 3.98 4.52
C MET A 58 1.00 5.19 4.33
N ALA A 59 0.07 5.40 5.27
CA ALA A 59 -0.78 6.57 5.32
C ALA A 59 0.05 7.87 5.29
N LYS A 60 -0.31 8.80 4.40
CA LYS A 60 0.26 10.15 4.31
C LYS A 60 -0.81 11.17 4.71
N GLY A 61 -0.61 11.85 5.84
CA GLY A 61 -1.57 12.84 6.34
C GLY A 61 -2.92 12.20 6.66
N GLU A 62 -3.99 12.71 6.06
CA GLU A 62 -5.37 12.27 6.29
C GLU A 62 -5.81 11.10 5.40
N LEU A 63 -4.97 10.66 4.46
CA LEU A 63 -5.29 9.54 3.58
C LEU A 63 -5.16 8.21 4.32
N ASN A 64 -6.30 7.76 4.86
CA ASN A 64 -6.42 6.51 5.60
C ASN A 64 -6.99 5.36 4.76
N THR A 65 -7.52 5.62 3.57
CA THR A 65 -8.13 4.63 2.68
C THR A 65 -7.70 4.82 1.23
N ILE A 66 -7.60 3.74 0.47
CA ILE A 66 -7.28 3.81 -0.97
C ILE A 66 -7.83 2.60 -1.73
N LEU A 67 -8.12 2.78 -3.02
CA LEU A 67 -8.43 1.67 -3.93
C LEU A 67 -7.12 1.05 -4.44
N ILE A 68 -6.97 -0.26 -4.25
CA ILE A 68 -5.83 -1.05 -4.72
C ILE A 68 -6.33 -2.14 -5.66
N ASP A 69 -5.65 -2.33 -6.77
CA ASP A 69 -5.93 -3.42 -7.69
C ASP A 69 -5.71 -4.78 -7.03
N MET A 70 -6.66 -5.69 -7.21
CA MET A 70 -6.63 -7.03 -6.61
C MET A 70 -5.39 -7.84 -7.00
N ASN A 71 -4.73 -7.52 -8.12
CA ASN A 71 -3.46 -8.13 -8.52
C ASN A 71 -2.31 -7.90 -7.53
N TYR A 72 -2.44 -6.93 -6.63
CA TYR A 72 -1.50 -6.65 -5.53
C TYR A 72 -1.96 -7.20 -4.19
N ILE A 73 -3.10 -7.89 -4.12
CA ILE A 73 -3.71 -8.38 -2.89
C ILE A 73 -3.68 -9.91 -2.88
N LYS A 74 -3.31 -10.52 -1.75
CA LYS A 74 -3.38 -11.96 -1.51
C LYS A 74 -4.10 -12.27 -0.22
#